data_AF-A0AAW2UD60-F1
#
_entry.id   AF-A0AAW2UD60-F1
#
_cell.length_a   1.000
_cell.length_b   1.000
_cell.length_c   1.000
_cell.angle_alpha   90.00
_cell.angle_beta   90.00
_cell.angle_gamma   90.00
#
_symmetry.space_group_name_H-M   'P 1'
#
loop_
_entity.id
_entity.type
_entity.pdbx_description
1 polymer ?
#
loop_
_entity_poly.entity_id
_entity_poly.type
_entity_poly.pdbx_seq_one_letter_code
_entity_poly.pdbx_strand_id
1 'polypeptide(L)'
;MDEIIARIVTHLETQLPVSQSFLRDLETLLDFTLNTNDTIDLENLYNELSSRNLSLSLLTNAISSAMDSGFSSRNSILASKVYLSLLLSPNAPVFTLFTPMAFLSLLRAIRLAIKKPSFASGEGSVPPSLGRKKRGRRNIGGNKNRVENRDSVESEAEEGGYDVKDLFFLLDKLEMVMGLVHLDRFPDCLKALVQTVSEIPTTAVEFWGNLASFRKLCELCARVLSEALRAEHGKQEDTAAVVLKALAPLILLSKSQVRSFALAFVRAPEKAEPRALAVDSIMEIVKALDFEYQGEFADYMIKMSQGKGQFRLLAVDLVPVFITSLRVL
;
A
#
# COMPACT_ATOMS: atom_id res chain seq x y z
N MET A 1 23.68 -22.08 -8.37
CA MET A 1 23.14 -21.53 -7.11
C MET A 1 24.24 -21.43 -6.06
N ASP A 2 25.08 -22.45 -5.93
CA ASP A 2 26.24 -22.46 -5.01
C ASP A 2 27.18 -21.24 -5.11
N GLU A 3 27.50 -20.76 -6.32
CA GLU A 3 28.33 -19.57 -6.49
C GLU A 3 27.67 -18.31 -5.91
N ILE A 4 26.35 -18.18 -6.06
CA ILE A 4 25.55 -17.07 -5.50
C ILE A 4 25.57 -17.15 -3.98
N ILE A 5 25.36 -18.34 -3.41
CA ILE A 5 25.41 -18.59 -1.97
C ILE A 5 26.78 -18.23 -1.41
N ALA A 6 27.87 -18.65 -2.07
CA ALA A 6 29.23 -18.31 -1.66
C ALA A 6 29.49 -16.78 -1.67
N ARG A 7 28.96 -16.04 -2.66
CA ARG A 7 29.05 -14.57 -2.69
C ARG A 7 28.27 -13.92 -1.55
N ILE A 8 27.08 -14.42 -1.23
CA ILE A 8 26.26 -13.92 -0.12
C ILE A 8 26.99 -14.12 1.22
N VAL A 9 27.52 -15.32 1.46
CA VAL A 9 28.20 -15.68 2.71
C VAL A 9 29.48 -14.87 2.88
N THR A 10 30.32 -14.77 1.85
CA THR A 10 31.56 -13.97 1.90
C THR A 10 31.29 -12.48 2.12
N HIS A 11 30.20 -11.95 1.57
CA HIS A 11 29.79 -10.57 1.84
C HIS A 11 29.40 -10.35 3.32
N LEU A 12 28.67 -11.31 3.91
CA LEU A 12 28.29 -11.23 5.33
C LEU A 12 29.50 -11.34 6.28
N GLU A 13 30.51 -12.13 5.93
CA GLU A 13 31.77 -12.24 6.70
C GLU A 13 32.55 -10.92 6.72
N THR A 14 32.59 -10.23 5.59
CA THR A 14 33.37 -8.99 5.44
C THR A 14 32.71 -7.77 6.09
N GLN A 15 31.47 -7.90 6.58
CA GLN A 15 30.68 -6.83 7.21
C GLN A 15 30.65 -5.52 6.41
N LEU A 16 30.77 -5.63 5.08
CA LEU A 16 30.74 -4.49 4.18
C LEU A 16 29.33 -3.87 4.15
N PRO A 17 29.22 -2.56 3.85
CA PRO A 17 27.92 -1.97 3.57
C PRO A 17 27.23 -2.73 2.43
N VAL A 18 25.95 -3.02 2.64
CA VAL A 18 25.17 -3.86 1.72
C VAL A 18 25.22 -3.31 0.31
N SER A 19 25.78 -4.11 -0.60
CA SER A 19 25.82 -3.76 -2.01
C SER A 19 24.50 -4.11 -2.71
N GLN A 20 24.20 -3.41 -3.81
CA GLN A 20 23.06 -3.78 -4.65
C GLN A 20 23.19 -5.20 -5.24
N SER A 21 24.43 -5.65 -5.52
CA SER A 21 24.69 -7.01 -6.02
C SER A 21 24.31 -8.07 -4.98
N PHE A 22 24.61 -7.85 -3.71
CA PHE A 22 24.21 -8.75 -2.62
C PHE A 22 22.69 -8.92 -2.55
N LEU A 23 21.95 -7.81 -2.65
CA LEU A 23 20.48 -7.85 -2.64
C LEU A 23 19.90 -8.55 -3.87
N ARG A 24 20.52 -8.41 -5.05
CA ARG A 24 20.09 -9.11 -6.27
C ARG A 24 20.39 -10.60 -6.22
N ASP A 25 21.52 -10.98 -5.63
CA ASP A 25 21.89 -12.37 -5.40
C ASP A 25 20.87 -13.06 -4.47
N LEU A 26 20.50 -12.40 -3.37
CA LEU A 26 19.43 -12.87 -2.46
C LEU A 26 18.06 -12.91 -3.14
N GLU A 27 17.70 -11.87 -3.90
CA GLU A 27 16.44 -11.83 -4.64
C GLU A 27 16.34 -13.01 -5.62
N THR A 28 17.41 -13.30 -6.36
CA THR A 28 17.44 -14.42 -7.33
C THR A 28 17.23 -15.76 -6.63
N LEU A 29 17.90 -15.97 -5.49
CA LEU A 29 17.75 -17.18 -4.68
C LEU A 29 16.33 -17.34 -4.12
N LEU A 30 15.76 -16.26 -3.59
CA LEU A 30 14.42 -16.28 -3.01
C LEU A 30 13.32 -16.39 -4.08
N ASP A 31 13.46 -15.68 -5.20
CA ASP A 31 12.51 -15.76 -6.31
C ASP A 31 12.56 -17.16 -6.95
N PHE A 32 13.73 -17.82 -7.03
CA PHE A 32 13.81 -19.23 -7.42
C PHE A 32 13.02 -20.11 -6.44
N THR A 33 13.34 -20.04 -5.14
CA THR A 33 12.71 -20.83 -4.07
C THR A 33 11.18 -20.67 -4.06
N LEU A 34 10.69 -19.43 -4.16
CA LEU A 34 9.24 -19.14 -4.12
C LEU A 34 8.49 -19.59 -5.38
N ASN A 35 9.16 -19.62 -6.54
CA ASN A 35 8.53 -20.01 -7.80
C ASN A 35 8.55 -21.54 -8.01
N THR A 36 9.60 -22.22 -7.57
CA THR A 36 9.77 -23.68 -7.76
C THR A 36 9.31 -24.49 -6.56
N ASN A 37 9.11 -23.86 -5.39
CA ASN A 37 8.97 -24.52 -4.09
C ASN A 37 10.16 -25.43 -3.74
N ASP A 38 11.29 -25.28 -4.44
CA ASP A 38 12.52 -26.00 -4.14
C ASP A 38 13.28 -25.25 -3.04
N THR A 39 13.42 -25.90 -1.89
CA THR A 39 14.04 -25.35 -0.69
C THR A 39 15.52 -25.69 -0.56
N ILE A 40 16.05 -26.56 -1.43
CA ILE A 40 17.41 -27.09 -1.31
C ILE A 40 18.45 -25.97 -1.25
N ASP A 41 18.37 -25.00 -2.17
CA ASP A 41 19.35 -23.91 -2.23
C ASP A 41 19.24 -22.96 -1.03
N LEU A 42 18.04 -22.74 -0.50
CA LEU A 42 17.83 -21.89 0.67
C LEU A 42 18.30 -22.59 1.96
N GLU A 43 18.05 -23.89 2.09
CA GLU A 43 18.58 -24.72 3.17
C GLU A 43 20.11 -24.77 3.11
N ASN A 44 20.70 -24.88 1.92
CA ASN A 44 22.14 -24.79 1.72
C ASN A 44 22.70 -23.43 2.18
N LEU A 45 22.01 -22.32 1.91
CA LEU A 45 22.41 -21.01 2.45
C LEU A 45 22.42 -21.03 3.98
N TYR A 46 21.37 -21.55 4.63
CA TYR A 46 21.32 -21.61 6.09
C TYR A 46 22.40 -22.53 6.68
N ASN A 47 22.67 -23.66 6.02
CA ASN A 47 23.73 -24.59 6.41
C ASN A 47 25.12 -23.94 6.27
N GLU A 48 25.39 -23.19 5.21
CA GLU A 48 26.64 -22.44 5.03
C GLU A 48 26.79 -21.30 6.05
N LEU A 49 25.71 -20.58 6.37
CA LEU A 49 25.75 -19.59 7.45
C LEU A 49 26.08 -20.24 8.78
N SER A 50 25.44 -21.37 9.10
CA SER A 50 25.69 -22.12 10.33
C SER A 50 27.10 -22.71 10.38
N SER A 51 27.62 -23.26 9.28
CA SER A 51 28.95 -23.87 9.23
C SER A 51 30.06 -22.85 9.49
N ARG A 52 29.81 -21.58 9.15
CA ARG A 52 30.71 -20.45 9.37
C ARG A 52 30.44 -19.65 10.65
N ASN A 53 29.56 -20.16 11.53
CA ASN A 53 29.13 -19.50 12.77
C ASN A 53 28.51 -18.10 12.57
N LEU A 54 27.88 -17.87 11.42
CA LEU A 54 27.17 -16.63 11.13
C LEU A 54 25.70 -16.75 11.58
N SER A 55 25.26 -15.84 12.44
CA SER A 55 23.86 -15.80 12.87
C SER A 55 22.94 -15.31 11.76
N LEU A 56 21.71 -15.86 11.68
CA LEU A 56 20.68 -15.33 10.77
C LEU A 56 20.33 -13.87 11.06
N SER A 57 20.54 -13.39 12.29
CA SER A 57 20.39 -11.98 12.62
C SER A 57 21.35 -11.06 11.87
N LEU A 58 22.52 -11.53 11.43
CA LEU A 58 23.42 -10.73 10.59
C LEU A 58 22.78 -10.45 9.22
N LEU A 59 22.14 -11.47 8.64
CA LEU A 59 21.41 -11.34 7.38
C LEU A 59 20.26 -10.33 7.53
N THR A 60 19.44 -10.46 8.58
CA THR A 60 18.32 -9.53 8.81
C THR A 60 18.81 -8.11 9.08
N ASN A 61 19.90 -7.94 9.83
CA ASN A 61 20.46 -6.62 10.14
C ASN A 61 21.05 -5.96 8.90
N ALA A 62 21.72 -6.74 8.03
CA ALA A 62 22.22 -6.26 6.75
C ALA A 62 21.06 -5.75 5.88
N ILE A 63 20.00 -6.56 5.72
CA ILE A 63 18.81 -6.16 4.95
C ILE A 63 18.12 -4.95 5.58
N SER A 64 17.98 -4.90 6.91
CA SER A 64 17.39 -3.75 7.62
C SER A 64 18.19 -2.47 7.40
N SER A 65 19.52 -2.55 7.49
CA SER A 65 20.42 -1.42 7.21
C SER A 65 20.26 -0.92 5.76
N ALA A 66 20.09 -1.84 4.81
CA ALA A 66 19.82 -1.49 3.42
C ALA A 66 18.43 -0.84 3.24
N MET A 67 17.40 -1.26 3.99
CA MET A 67 16.09 -0.59 3.99
C MET A 67 16.17 0.85 4.51
N ASP A 68 17.01 1.10 5.51
CA ASP A 68 17.25 2.44 6.08
C ASP A 68 18.21 3.32 5.25
N SER A 69 18.82 2.78 4.20
CA SER A 69 19.78 3.50 3.34
C SER A 69 19.09 4.52 2.41
N GLY A 70 18.84 5.72 2.96
CA GLY A 70 18.55 6.94 2.19
C GLY A 70 17.17 7.02 1.52
N PHE A 71 16.76 8.24 1.18
CA PHE A 71 15.42 8.56 0.69
C PHE A 71 15.07 7.82 -0.61
N SER A 72 14.08 6.93 -0.59
CA SER A 72 13.46 6.35 -1.81
C SER A 72 14.43 5.68 -2.78
N SER A 73 15.58 5.19 -2.29
CA SER A 73 16.58 4.53 -3.14
C SER A 73 16.03 3.20 -3.66
N ARG A 74 16.32 2.88 -4.93
CA ARG A 74 16.00 1.57 -5.54
C ARG A 74 16.46 0.39 -4.67
N ASN A 75 17.53 0.59 -3.90
CA ASN A 75 18.07 -0.39 -2.97
C ASN A 75 17.19 -0.59 -1.73
N SER A 76 16.58 0.46 -1.19
CA SER A 76 15.65 0.37 -0.05
C SER A 76 14.40 -0.45 -0.41
N ILE A 77 13.84 -0.25 -1.62
CA ILE A 77 12.71 -1.05 -2.13
C ILE A 77 13.13 -2.49 -2.41
N LEU A 78 14.31 -2.70 -3.01
CA LEU A 78 14.83 -4.04 -3.25
C LEU A 78 15.09 -4.81 -1.94
N ALA A 79 15.69 -4.16 -0.95
CA ALA A 79 15.90 -4.72 0.38
C ALA A 79 14.58 -5.07 1.06
N SER A 80 13.57 -4.20 0.93
CA SER A 80 12.20 -4.45 1.40
C SER A 80 11.57 -5.68 0.75
N LYS A 81 11.74 -5.84 -0.58
CA LYS A 81 11.28 -7.02 -1.32
C LYS A 81 11.99 -8.29 -0.82
N VAL A 82 13.32 -8.24 -0.69
CA VAL A 82 14.13 -9.37 -0.19
C VAL A 82 13.71 -9.76 1.23
N TYR A 83 13.52 -8.80 2.14
CA TYR A 83 13.07 -9.06 3.50
C TYR A 83 11.73 -9.80 3.53
N LEU A 84 10.74 -9.31 2.79
CA LEU A 84 9.42 -9.96 2.75
C LEU A 84 9.47 -11.33 2.06
N SER A 85 10.22 -11.46 0.95
CA SER A 85 10.41 -12.76 0.29
C SER A 85 11.10 -13.78 1.19
N LEU A 86 12.05 -13.35 2.02
CA LEU A 86 12.73 -14.20 2.99
C LEU A 86 11.74 -14.72 4.04
N LEU A 87 10.85 -13.86 4.57
CA LEU A 87 9.81 -14.28 5.52
C LEU A 87 8.76 -15.20 4.90
N LEU A 88 8.46 -15.04 3.61
CA LEU A 88 7.49 -15.85 2.88
C LEU A 88 8.06 -17.18 2.37
N SER A 89 9.38 -17.38 2.45
CA SER A 89 10.00 -18.58 1.92
C SER A 89 9.60 -19.83 2.73
N PRO A 90 9.46 -21.00 2.07
CA PRO A 90 9.06 -22.22 2.77
C PRO A 90 10.11 -22.60 3.80
N ASN A 91 9.69 -23.12 4.95
CA ASN A 91 10.57 -23.51 6.05
C ASN A 91 11.42 -22.37 6.64
N ALA A 92 11.14 -21.11 6.31
CA ALA A 92 11.85 -19.98 6.90
C ALA A 92 11.68 -19.97 8.43
N PRO A 93 12.76 -19.77 9.21
CA PRO A 93 12.66 -19.55 10.65
C PRO A 93 12.12 -18.13 10.95
N VAL A 94 10.83 -17.91 10.67
CA VAL A 94 10.14 -16.60 10.74
C VAL A 94 10.34 -15.91 12.09
N PHE A 95 10.29 -16.65 13.21
CA PHE A 95 10.51 -16.10 14.55
C PHE A 95 11.92 -15.52 14.77
N THR A 96 12.92 -16.05 14.06
CA THR A 96 14.31 -15.55 14.12
C THR A 96 14.51 -14.39 13.15
N LEU A 97 13.87 -14.47 11.98
CA LEU A 97 14.04 -13.50 10.89
C LEU A 97 13.23 -12.22 11.12
N PHE A 98 12.06 -12.34 11.74
CA PHE A 98 11.22 -11.21 12.04
C PHE A 98 11.75 -10.47 13.27
N THR A 99 12.12 -9.21 13.08
CA THR A 99 12.44 -8.30 14.18
C THR A 99 11.59 -7.04 14.09
N PRO A 100 11.13 -6.48 15.22
CA PRO A 100 10.39 -5.22 15.23
C PRO A 100 11.11 -4.09 14.50
N MET A 101 12.43 -4.02 14.63
CA MET A 101 13.24 -2.98 13.99
C MET A 101 13.25 -3.14 12.46
N ALA A 102 13.53 -4.33 11.94
CA ALA A 102 13.49 -4.57 10.49
C ALA A 102 12.10 -4.30 9.90
N PHE A 103 11.03 -4.66 10.63
CA PHE A 103 9.67 -4.36 10.21
C PHE A 103 9.37 -2.84 10.19
N LEU A 104 9.83 -2.09 11.19
CA LEU A 104 9.68 -0.63 11.19
C LEU A 104 10.50 0.04 10.06
N SER A 105 11.71 -0.46 9.78
CA SER A 105 12.52 -0.01 8.64
C SER A 105 11.82 -0.26 7.30
N LEU A 106 11.18 -1.42 7.13
CA LEU A 106 10.32 -1.73 5.99
C LEU A 106 9.18 -0.71 5.84
N LEU A 107 8.43 -0.44 6.91
CA LEU A 107 7.30 0.50 6.87
C LEU A 107 7.78 1.92 6.51
N ARG A 108 8.94 2.31 7.02
CA ARG A 108 9.57 3.59 6.67
C ARG A 108 9.96 3.64 5.20
N ALA A 109 10.57 2.58 4.67
CA ALA A 109 10.94 2.46 3.25
C ALA A 109 9.71 2.59 2.34
N ILE A 110 8.61 1.89 2.66
CA ILE A 110 7.32 1.98 1.94
C ILE A 110 6.80 3.41 1.93
N ARG A 111 6.77 4.08 3.11
CA ARG A 111 6.29 5.47 3.22
C ARG A 111 7.10 6.42 2.35
N LEU A 112 8.43 6.27 2.32
CA LEU A 112 9.32 7.14 1.55
C LEU A 112 9.19 6.90 0.05
N ALA A 113 9.01 5.65 -0.38
CA ALA A 113 8.84 5.31 -1.79
C ALA A 113 7.72 6.16 -2.44
N ILE A 114 6.54 6.19 -1.83
CA ILE A 114 5.33 6.83 -2.37
C ILE A 114 5.51 8.31 -2.75
N LYS A 115 6.45 9.03 -2.13
CA LYS A 115 6.73 10.46 -2.40
C LYS A 115 7.43 10.70 -3.74
N LYS A 116 8.15 9.72 -4.30
CA LYS A 116 8.88 9.85 -5.56
C LYS A 116 8.73 8.58 -6.42
N PRO A 117 7.53 8.28 -6.93
CA PRO A 117 7.36 7.18 -7.87
C PRO A 117 8.06 7.52 -9.19
N SER A 118 8.92 6.64 -9.71
CA SER A 118 9.25 6.72 -11.13
C SER A 118 8.21 5.93 -11.92
N PHE A 119 7.40 6.64 -12.67
CA PHE A 119 6.58 6.04 -13.72
C PHE A 119 7.52 5.78 -14.89
N ALA A 120 7.85 4.52 -15.18
CA ALA A 120 8.61 4.18 -16.38
C ALA A 120 7.87 4.74 -17.61
N SER A 121 8.51 5.69 -18.31
CA SER A 121 7.97 6.35 -19.50
C SER A 121 7.90 5.38 -20.67
N GLY A 122 6.75 4.74 -20.86
CA GLY A 122 6.31 4.26 -22.16
C GLY A 122 5.54 5.37 -22.88
N GLU A 123 6.08 5.84 -24.01
CA GLU A 123 5.46 6.73 -24.99
C GLU A 123 5.17 8.19 -24.58
N GLY A 124 6.09 9.06 -25.01
CA GLY A 124 5.82 10.39 -25.56
C GLY A 124 4.77 11.24 -24.86
N SER A 125 5.16 11.97 -23.82
CA SER A 125 4.44 13.18 -23.44
C SER A 125 5.38 14.27 -22.97
N VAL A 126 5.36 15.36 -23.72
CA VAL A 126 6.03 16.64 -23.50
C VAL A 126 5.85 17.11 -22.05
N PRO A 127 6.89 17.64 -21.38
CA PRO A 127 6.74 18.16 -20.02
C PRO A 127 5.72 19.31 -19.99
N PRO A 128 4.81 19.37 -19.01
CA PRO A 128 3.91 20.50 -18.88
C PRO A 128 4.73 21.72 -18.47
N SER A 129 4.75 22.70 -19.37
CA SER A 129 5.32 24.01 -19.14
C SER A 129 4.69 24.64 -17.89
N LEU A 130 5.54 24.95 -16.91
CA LEU A 130 5.18 25.80 -15.78
C LEU A 130 4.66 27.15 -16.32
N GLY A 131 3.37 27.39 -16.12
CA GLY A 131 2.68 28.63 -16.46
C GLY A 131 3.32 29.83 -15.76
N ARG A 132 4.24 30.48 -16.47
CA ARG A 132 4.91 31.71 -16.06
C ARG A 132 3.89 32.86 -16.09
N LYS A 133 3.31 33.19 -14.92
CA LYS A 133 2.51 34.41 -14.74
C LYS A 133 3.40 35.63 -14.97
N LYS A 134 3.13 36.30 -16.09
CA LYS A 134 3.68 37.58 -16.53
C LYS A 134 3.24 38.68 -15.57
N ARG A 135 4.16 39.30 -14.82
CA ARG A 135 3.92 40.63 -14.22
C ARG A 135 5.22 41.40 -14.01
N GLY A 136 5.31 42.57 -14.65
CA GLY A 136 6.01 43.73 -14.09
C GLY A 136 7.49 43.90 -14.43
N ARG A 137 7.75 44.64 -15.50
CA ARG A 137 9.02 45.26 -15.89
C ARG A 137 9.45 46.32 -14.85
N ARG A 138 10.70 46.30 -14.37
CA ARG A 138 11.49 47.51 -14.04
C ARG A 138 12.99 47.19 -13.89
N ASN A 139 13.81 48.16 -14.28
CA ASN A 139 15.19 48.06 -14.72
C ASN A 139 16.24 48.05 -13.59
N ILE A 140 17.35 47.34 -13.87
CA ILE A 140 18.77 47.76 -13.82
C ILE A 140 19.24 48.58 -12.62
N GLY A 141 20.19 48.01 -11.87
CA GLY A 141 21.21 48.75 -11.15
C GLY A 141 21.96 47.90 -10.13
N GLY A 142 23.30 47.84 -10.22
CA GLY A 142 24.14 47.55 -9.05
C GLY A 142 25.19 46.45 -9.23
N ASN A 143 26.34 46.86 -9.72
CA ASN A 143 27.62 46.16 -9.66
C ASN A 143 28.10 45.97 -8.20
N LYS A 144 28.50 44.75 -7.77
CA LYS A 144 29.57 44.57 -6.77
C LYS A 144 30.05 43.11 -6.64
N ASN A 145 31.34 42.93 -6.89
CA ASN A 145 32.14 41.75 -6.52
C ASN A 145 32.02 41.42 -5.03
N ARG A 146 31.89 40.13 -4.69
CA ARG A 146 32.51 39.55 -3.49
C ARG A 146 32.68 38.04 -3.65
N VAL A 147 33.94 37.63 -3.63
CA VAL A 147 34.41 36.26 -3.46
C VAL A 147 34.03 35.80 -2.05
N GLU A 148 33.37 34.64 -1.89
CA GLU A 148 33.72 33.67 -0.86
C GLU A 148 33.05 32.31 -1.09
N ASN A 149 33.89 31.31 -0.92
CA ASN A 149 33.72 29.88 -1.15
C ASN A 149 32.85 29.27 -0.04
N ARG A 150 31.86 28.44 -0.38
CA ARG A 150 31.35 27.39 0.50
C ARG A 150 30.55 26.36 -0.29
N ASP A 151 31.16 25.19 -0.38
CA ASP A 151 30.69 23.92 -0.91
C ASP A 151 29.17 23.70 -0.82
N SER A 152 28.47 23.91 -1.93
CA SER A 152 27.25 23.19 -2.25
C SER A 152 27.67 22.00 -3.10
N VAL A 153 27.94 20.87 -2.44
CA VAL A 153 27.98 19.56 -3.10
C VAL A 153 26.56 19.28 -3.56
N GLU A 154 26.20 19.84 -4.72
CA GLU A 154 25.13 19.33 -5.56
C GLU A 154 25.62 17.96 -6.07
N SER A 155 25.42 16.94 -5.24
CA SER A 155 25.42 15.58 -5.76
C SER A 155 24.07 15.38 -6.41
N GLU A 156 23.97 15.83 -7.66
CA GLU A 156 23.06 15.23 -8.64
C GLU A 156 23.51 13.78 -8.87
N ALA A 157 23.25 12.93 -7.87
CA ALA A 157 23.25 11.50 -8.09
C ALA A 157 21.95 11.21 -8.83
N GLU A 158 22.07 10.78 -10.08
CA GLU A 158 21.00 10.16 -10.87
C GLU A 158 20.35 9.05 -10.05
N GLU A 159 19.34 9.41 -9.27
CA GLU A 159 18.57 8.50 -8.43
C GLU A 159 17.59 7.78 -9.35
N GLY A 160 18.10 6.74 -10.02
CA GLY A 160 17.29 5.85 -10.86
C GLY A 160 16.11 5.35 -10.06
N GLY A 161 14.92 5.85 -10.40
CA GLY A 161 13.71 5.53 -9.65
C GLY A 161 13.33 4.04 -9.75
N TYR A 162 12.42 3.63 -8.88
CA TYR A 162 11.86 2.28 -8.82
C TYR A 162 10.50 2.23 -9.54
N ASP A 163 10.13 1.07 -10.11
CA ASP A 163 8.85 0.91 -10.80
C ASP A 163 7.71 0.92 -9.76
N VAL A 164 6.63 1.64 -10.03
CA VAL A 164 5.40 1.62 -9.22
C VAL A 164 4.87 0.20 -9.03
N LYS A 165 5.11 -0.70 -9.98
CA LYS A 165 4.77 -2.13 -9.86
C LYS A 165 5.50 -2.81 -8.70
N ASP A 166 6.75 -2.44 -8.42
CA ASP A 166 7.52 -2.99 -7.32
C ASP A 166 6.86 -2.65 -5.97
N LEU A 167 6.28 -1.46 -5.85
CA LEU A 167 5.56 -1.04 -4.66
C LEU A 167 4.24 -1.81 -4.48
N PHE A 168 3.51 -2.08 -5.57
CA PHE A 168 2.30 -2.91 -5.49
C PHE A 168 2.63 -4.33 -5.00
N PHE A 169 3.66 -4.92 -5.61
CA PHE A 169 4.14 -6.23 -5.23
C PHE A 169 4.62 -6.27 -3.77
N LEU A 170 5.25 -5.19 -3.29
CA LEU A 170 5.68 -5.07 -1.90
C LEU A 170 4.49 -5.04 -0.92
N LEU A 171 3.40 -4.34 -1.26
CA LEU A 171 2.18 -4.33 -0.45
C LEU A 171 1.43 -5.67 -0.50
N ASP A 172 1.39 -6.34 -1.65
CA ASP A 172 0.85 -7.70 -1.77
C ASP A 172 1.64 -8.67 -0.87
N LYS A 173 2.97 -8.58 -0.87
CA LYS A 173 3.81 -9.39 0.04
C LYS A 173 3.62 -9.04 1.51
N LEU A 174 3.42 -7.76 1.83
CA LEU A 174 3.15 -7.34 3.20
C LEU A 174 1.85 -7.94 3.71
N GLU A 175 0.79 -7.95 2.90
CA GLU A 175 -0.46 -8.66 3.21
C GLU A 175 -0.20 -10.15 3.50
N MET A 176 0.54 -10.84 2.64
CA MET A 176 0.86 -12.26 2.87
C MET A 176 1.67 -12.49 4.15
N VAL A 177 2.65 -11.63 4.45
CA VAL A 177 3.45 -11.72 5.68
C VAL A 177 2.60 -11.45 6.93
N MET A 178 1.63 -10.56 6.85
CA MET A 178 0.68 -10.33 7.96
C MET A 178 -0.10 -11.59 8.31
N GLY A 179 -0.48 -12.41 7.32
CA GLY A 179 -1.09 -13.73 7.57
C GLY A 179 -0.15 -14.78 8.16
N LEU A 180 1.17 -14.52 8.25
CA LEU A 180 2.17 -15.42 8.84
C LEU A 180 2.72 -14.91 10.18
N VAL A 181 2.86 -13.59 10.33
CA VAL A 181 3.46 -12.97 11.50
C VAL A 181 2.40 -12.27 12.33
N HIS A 182 2.12 -12.86 13.49
CA HIS A 182 1.17 -12.28 14.45
C HIS A 182 1.82 -11.10 15.19
N LEU A 183 1.13 -9.96 15.21
CA LEU A 183 1.63 -8.70 15.78
C LEU A 183 1.09 -8.44 17.18
N ASP A 184 0.38 -9.40 17.79
CA ASP A 184 -0.17 -9.33 19.14
C ASP A 184 0.92 -9.04 20.20
N ARG A 185 2.12 -9.58 19.98
CA ARG A 185 3.30 -9.36 20.84
C ARG A 185 4.02 -8.05 20.58
N PHE A 186 3.67 -7.35 19.50
CA PHE A 186 4.36 -6.14 19.01
C PHE A 186 3.34 -5.03 18.70
N PRO A 187 2.63 -4.49 19.71
CA PRO A 187 1.57 -3.51 19.51
C PRO A 187 2.07 -2.22 18.84
N ASP A 188 3.33 -1.83 19.07
CA ASP A 188 3.94 -0.68 18.41
C ASP A 188 4.12 -0.91 16.90
N CYS A 189 4.48 -2.12 16.48
CA CYS A 189 4.56 -2.50 15.07
C CYS A 189 3.19 -2.48 14.40
N LEU A 190 2.16 -3.02 15.07
CA LEU A 190 0.79 -2.99 14.58
C LEU A 190 0.29 -1.54 14.40
N LYS A 191 0.52 -0.69 15.39
CA LYS A 191 0.15 0.73 15.31
C LYS A 191 0.91 1.45 14.20
N ALA A 192 2.21 1.21 14.07
CA ALA A 192 3.03 1.79 13.01
C ALA A 192 2.59 1.32 11.62
N LEU A 193 2.19 0.05 11.47
CA LEU A 193 1.62 -0.50 10.24
C LEU A 193 0.34 0.23 9.88
N VAL A 194 -0.64 0.26 10.78
CA VAL A 194 -1.94 0.91 10.56
C VAL A 194 -1.77 2.38 10.20
N GLN A 195 -0.91 3.10 10.92
CA GLN A 195 -0.61 4.49 10.62
C GLN A 195 0.03 4.65 9.25
N THR A 196 1.06 3.84 8.94
CA THR A 196 1.77 3.91 7.66
C THR A 196 0.79 3.66 6.52
N VAL A 197 0.03 2.56 6.55
CA VAL A 197 -0.91 2.17 5.49
C VAL A 197 -2.04 3.19 5.32
N SER A 198 -2.49 3.84 6.40
CA SER A 198 -3.47 4.93 6.33
C SER A 198 -2.90 6.22 5.73
N GLU A 199 -1.60 6.49 5.92
CA GLU A 199 -0.90 7.64 5.33
C GLU A 199 -0.59 7.44 3.84
N ILE A 200 -0.49 6.20 3.35
CA ILE A 200 -0.15 5.89 1.95
C ILE A 200 -1.11 6.60 0.96
N PRO A 201 -2.45 6.46 1.05
CA PRO A 201 -3.36 7.14 0.13
C PRO A 201 -3.28 8.67 0.21
N THR A 202 -3.06 9.23 1.41
CA THR A 202 -2.92 10.68 1.59
C THR A 202 -1.70 11.22 0.86
N THR A 203 -0.61 10.47 0.87
CA THR A 203 0.62 10.85 0.18
C THR A 203 0.47 10.60 -1.33
N ALA A 204 -0.05 9.44 -1.71
CA ALA A 204 -0.15 9.05 -3.12
C ALA A 204 -1.06 9.97 -3.94
N VAL A 205 -2.15 10.51 -3.37
CA VAL A 205 -3.06 11.40 -4.10
C VAL A 205 -2.36 12.69 -4.57
N GLU A 206 -1.29 13.11 -3.87
CA GLU A 206 -0.51 14.30 -4.22
C GLU A 206 0.50 14.03 -5.34
N PHE A 207 1.10 12.84 -5.37
CA PHE A 207 2.19 12.50 -6.28
C PHE A 207 1.79 11.65 -7.48
N TRP A 208 0.64 10.96 -7.43
CA TRP A 208 0.24 10.00 -8.46
C TRP A 208 -0.79 10.64 -9.40
N GLY A 209 -0.42 10.85 -10.65
CA GLY A 209 -1.33 11.37 -11.67
C GLY A 209 -2.31 10.33 -12.24
N ASN A 210 -2.07 9.03 -11.99
CA ASN A 210 -2.86 7.94 -12.56
C ASN A 210 -3.91 7.41 -11.56
N LEU A 211 -5.19 7.67 -11.86
CA LEU A 211 -6.34 7.23 -11.05
C LEU A 211 -6.43 5.70 -10.89
N ALA A 212 -6.07 4.92 -11.91
CA ALA A 212 -6.13 3.46 -11.85
C ALA A 212 -5.06 2.91 -10.90
N SER A 213 -3.84 3.48 -10.95
CA SER A 213 -2.75 3.12 -10.04
C SER A 213 -3.10 3.50 -8.60
N PHE A 214 -3.68 4.68 -8.39
CA PHE A 214 -4.15 5.11 -7.07
C PHE A 214 -5.23 4.20 -6.50
N ARG A 215 -6.20 3.77 -7.33
CA ARG A 215 -7.24 2.83 -6.91
C ARG A 215 -6.66 1.48 -6.47
N LYS A 216 -5.76 0.91 -7.29
CA LYS A 216 -5.07 -0.34 -6.95
C LYS A 216 -4.28 -0.21 -5.65
N LEU A 217 -3.61 0.92 -5.44
CA LEU A 217 -2.91 1.22 -4.18
C LEU A 217 -3.87 1.23 -2.98
N CYS A 218 -5.02 1.87 -3.12
CA CYS A 218 -6.06 1.90 -2.09
C CYS A 218 -6.61 0.49 -1.79
N GLU A 219 -6.83 -0.34 -2.79
CA GLU A 219 -7.27 -1.73 -2.63
C GLU A 219 -6.24 -2.56 -1.85
N LEU A 220 -4.95 -2.41 -2.17
CA LEU A 220 -3.85 -3.03 -1.42
C LEU A 220 -3.81 -2.56 0.04
N CYS A 221 -3.93 -1.25 0.27
CA CYS A 221 -3.97 -0.69 1.63
C CYS A 221 -5.16 -1.24 2.43
N ALA A 222 -6.33 -1.36 1.80
CA ALA A 222 -7.52 -1.94 2.43
C ALA A 222 -7.30 -3.40 2.81
N ARG A 223 -6.66 -4.21 1.95
CA ARG A 223 -6.34 -5.62 2.27
C ARG A 223 -5.40 -5.73 3.47
N VAL A 224 -4.31 -4.97 3.49
CA VAL A 224 -3.37 -4.95 4.63
C VAL A 224 -4.05 -4.51 5.93
N LEU A 225 -4.91 -3.48 5.89
CA LEU A 225 -5.68 -3.07 7.07
C LEU A 225 -6.70 -4.12 7.50
N SER A 226 -7.26 -4.89 6.57
CA SER A 226 -8.19 -5.99 6.87
C SER A 226 -7.45 -7.14 7.56
N GLU A 227 -6.26 -7.50 7.08
CA GLU A 227 -5.41 -8.49 7.76
C GLU A 227 -5.04 -8.03 9.17
N ALA A 228 -4.69 -6.76 9.37
CA ALA A 228 -4.41 -6.23 10.69
C ALA A 228 -5.60 -6.35 11.67
N LEU A 229 -6.85 -6.38 11.19
CA LEU A 229 -8.06 -6.54 12.01
C LEU A 229 -8.35 -7.99 12.39
N ARG A 230 -7.61 -8.98 11.88
CA ARG A 230 -7.78 -10.38 12.27
C ARG A 230 -7.46 -10.57 13.75
N ALA A 231 -8.17 -11.51 14.38
CA ALA A 231 -8.00 -11.83 15.80
C ALA A 231 -6.58 -12.36 16.15
N GLU A 232 -5.81 -12.77 15.16
CA GLU A 232 -4.41 -13.19 15.30
C GLU A 232 -3.47 -12.05 15.72
N HIS A 233 -3.81 -10.79 15.40
CA HIS A 233 -3.00 -9.63 15.78
C HIS A 233 -3.39 -9.01 17.13
N GLY A 234 -4.25 -9.69 17.89
CA GLY A 234 -4.71 -9.25 19.21
C GLY A 234 -6.22 -8.99 19.24
N LYS A 235 -6.65 -8.18 20.20
CA LYS A 235 -8.07 -7.87 20.37
C LYS A 235 -8.56 -7.01 19.21
N GLN A 236 -9.51 -7.55 18.45
CA GLN A 236 -10.08 -6.86 17.29
C GLN A 236 -10.66 -5.49 17.63
N GLU A 237 -11.26 -5.33 18.81
CA GLU A 237 -11.80 -4.05 19.29
C GLU A 237 -10.71 -2.96 19.43
N ASP A 238 -9.57 -3.32 20.02
CA ASP A 238 -8.45 -2.41 20.22
C ASP A 238 -7.84 -2.02 18.86
N THR A 239 -7.62 -3.00 17.98
CA THR A 239 -7.08 -2.73 16.65
C THR A 239 -8.05 -1.91 15.79
N ALA A 240 -9.35 -2.21 15.85
CA ALA A 240 -10.38 -1.42 15.17
C ALA A 240 -10.39 0.03 15.65
N ALA A 241 -10.22 0.28 16.96
CA ALA A 241 -10.10 1.63 17.49
C ALA A 241 -8.86 2.35 16.94
N VAL A 242 -7.72 1.66 16.83
CA VAL A 242 -6.49 2.22 16.23
C VAL A 242 -6.69 2.55 14.75
N VAL A 243 -7.31 1.65 13.98
CA VAL A 243 -7.62 1.86 12.56
C VAL A 243 -8.59 3.00 12.36
N LEU A 244 -9.70 3.04 13.11
CA LEU A 244 -10.66 4.14 13.06
C LEU A 244 -10.02 5.48 13.43
N LYS A 245 -9.15 5.50 14.44
CA LYS A 245 -8.41 6.72 14.82
C LYS A 245 -7.48 7.20 13.70
N ALA A 246 -6.82 6.29 12.98
CA ALA A 246 -5.96 6.62 11.86
C ALA A 246 -6.75 7.11 10.64
N LEU A 247 -7.93 6.54 10.37
CA LEU A 247 -8.79 6.90 9.23
C LEU A 247 -9.71 8.09 9.50
N ALA A 248 -10.02 8.42 10.76
CA ALA A 248 -10.86 9.55 11.13
C ALA A 248 -10.52 10.87 10.41
N PRO A 249 -9.25 11.35 10.37
CA PRO A 249 -8.93 12.56 9.64
C PRO A 249 -9.23 12.47 8.14
N LEU A 250 -9.06 11.28 7.54
CA LEU A 250 -9.32 11.05 6.10
C LEU A 250 -10.82 11.08 5.80
N ILE A 251 -11.64 10.54 6.69
CA ILE A 251 -13.11 10.53 6.59
C ILE A 251 -13.67 11.96 6.65
N LEU A 252 -13.03 12.85 7.41
CA LEU A 252 -13.47 14.23 7.60
C LEU A 252 -13.04 15.17 6.46
N LEU A 253 -12.16 14.73 5.54
CA LEU A 253 -11.76 15.53 4.38
C LEU A 253 -12.97 15.88 3.49
N SER A 254 -12.94 17.03 2.82
CA SER A 254 -13.92 17.37 1.77
C SER A 254 -13.84 16.38 0.59
N LYS A 255 -14.81 16.38 -0.34
CA LYS A 255 -14.94 15.39 -1.45
C LYS A 255 -13.58 15.11 -2.13
N SER A 256 -12.93 14.02 -1.73
CA SER A 256 -11.59 13.61 -2.19
C SER A 256 -11.53 12.08 -2.37
N GLN A 257 -10.61 11.61 -3.22
CA GLN A 257 -10.42 10.18 -3.44
C GLN A 257 -9.96 9.45 -2.17
N VAL A 258 -9.17 10.13 -1.34
CA VAL A 258 -8.72 9.65 -0.03
C VAL A 258 -9.90 9.47 0.94
N ARG A 259 -10.85 10.42 0.96
CA ARG A 259 -12.09 10.29 1.73
C ARG A 259 -12.90 9.08 1.26
N SER A 260 -13.03 8.90 -0.06
CA SER A 260 -13.73 7.76 -0.65
C SER A 260 -13.11 6.42 -0.24
N PHE A 261 -11.78 6.32 -0.24
CA PHE A 261 -11.06 5.15 0.27
C PHE A 261 -11.38 4.87 1.74
N ALA A 262 -11.22 5.86 2.62
CA ALA A 262 -11.44 5.67 4.05
C ALA A 262 -12.89 5.29 4.37
N LEU A 263 -13.86 5.91 3.70
CA LEU A 263 -15.27 5.55 3.81
C LEU A 263 -15.56 4.16 3.25
N ALA A 264 -14.96 3.76 2.13
CA ALA A 264 -15.17 2.44 1.54
C ALA A 264 -14.64 1.33 2.46
N PHE A 265 -13.47 1.54 3.08
CA PHE A 265 -12.92 0.61 4.06
C PHE A 265 -13.82 0.45 5.28
N VAL A 266 -14.21 1.56 5.92
CA VAL A 266 -15.03 1.52 7.15
C VAL A 266 -16.46 1.03 6.88
N ARG A 267 -17.00 1.28 5.69
CA ARG A 267 -18.37 0.87 5.35
C ARG A 267 -18.51 -0.61 4.99
N ALA A 268 -17.41 -1.35 4.78
CA ALA A 268 -17.38 -2.76 4.40
C ALA A 268 -18.32 -3.11 3.21
N PRO A 269 -17.81 -3.31 1.97
CA PRO A 269 -18.65 -3.65 0.82
C PRO A 269 -19.35 -5.01 0.91
N GLU A 270 -19.00 -5.89 1.85
CA GLU A 270 -19.69 -7.19 2.01
C GLU A 270 -21.11 -7.09 2.59
N LYS A 271 -21.56 -5.92 3.09
CA LYS A 271 -22.92 -5.78 3.65
C LYS A 271 -23.68 -4.50 3.30
N ALA A 272 -23.26 -3.74 2.30
CA ALA A 272 -24.10 -2.66 1.78
C ALA A 272 -23.57 -2.16 0.43
N GLU A 273 -24.14 -2.66 -0.68
CA GLU A 273 -24.27 -1.77 -1.82
C GLU A 273 -25.04 -0.53 -1.32
N PRO A 274 -24.52 0.70 -1.45
CA PRO A 274 -25.24 1.91 -1.05
C PRO A 274 -26.60 2.03 -1.75
N ARG A 275 -26.80 1.27 -2.83
CA ARG A 275 -28.05 1.10 -3.54
C ARG A 275 -29.01 0.13 -2.85
N ALA A 276 -28.55 -1.01 -2.33
CA ALA A 276 -29.36 -1.93 -1.55
C ALA A 276 -29.88 -1.27 -0.27
N LEU A 277 -29.02 -0.55 0.46
CA LEU A 277 -29.48 0.24 1.63
C LEU A 277 -30.47 1.35 1.26
N ALA A 278 -30.28 2.00 0.11
CA ALA A 278 -31.24 2.99 -0.38
C ALA A 278 -32.57 2.34 -0.74
N VAL A 279 -32.56 1.17 -1.39
CA VAL A 279 -33.74 0.37 -1.71
C VAL A 279 -34.47 -0.03 -0.43
N ASP A 280 -33.77 -0.56 0.57
CA ASP A 280 -34.34 -0.98 1.85
C ASP A 280 -34.98 0.22 2.59
N SER A 281 -34.27 1.35 2.65
CA SER A 281 -34.77 2.58 3.30
C SER A 281 -36.00 3.15 2.58
N ILE A 282 -35.99 3.16 1.25
CA ILE A 282 -37.13 3.62 0.44
C ILE A 282 -38.33 2.70 0.67
N MET A 283 -38.11 1.38 0.68
CA MET A 283 -39.17 0.39 0.86
C MET A 283 -39.76 0.40 2.27
N GLU A 284 -38.98 0.72 3.30
CA GLU A 284 -39.48 0.91 4.66
C GLU A 284 -40.48 2.08 4.74
N ILE A 285 -40.17 3.20 4.08
CA ILE A 285 -41.08 4.36 3.99
C ILE A 285 -42.34 3.98 3.22
N VAL A 286 -42.20 3.33 2.06
CA VAL A 286 -43.32 2.96 1.18
C VAL A 286 -44.29 2.00 1.87
N LYS A 287 -43.77 1.05 2.67
CA LYS A 287 -44.60 0.12 3.47
C LYS A 287 -45.42 0.83 4.55
N ALA A 288 -44.95 1.98 5.03
CA ALA A 288 -45.65 2.79 6.04
C ALA A 288 -46.73 3.71 5.43
N LEU A 289 -46.80 3.81 4.09
CA LEU A 289 -47.83 4.59 3.40
C LEU A 289 -49.12 3.79 3.20
N ASP A 290 -50.24 4.50 3.11
CA ASP A 290 -51.53 3.91 2.73
C ASP A 290 -51.50 3.33 1.31
N PHE A 291 -52.38 2.37 1.05
CA PHE A 291 -52.43 1.62 -0.21
C PHE A 291 -52.55 2.52 -1.46
N GLU A 292 -53.27 3.65 -1.35
CA GLU A 292 -53.41 4.63 -2.43
C GLU A 292 -52.05 5.22 -2.85
N TYR A 293 -51.21 5.59 -1.88
CA TYR A 293 -49.87 6.13 -2.13
C TYR A 293 -48.85 5.07 -2.54
N GLN A 294 -49.04 3.82 -2.13
CA GLN A 294 -48.23 2.69 -2.63
C GLN A 294 -48.47 2.46 -4.13
N GLY A 295 -49.73 2.60 -4.58
CA GLY A 295 -50.08 2.54 -6.01
C GLY A 295 -49.43 3.66 -6.82
N GLU A 296 -49.47 4.90 -6.32
CA GLU A 296 -48.79 6.04 -6.97
C GLU A 296 -47.26 5.85 -7.03
N PHE A 297 -46.67 5.25 -6.00
CA PHE A 297 -45.24 4.92 -5.98
C PHE A 297 -44.88 3.87 -7.05
N ALA A 298 -45.74 2.88 -7.28
CA ALA A 298 -45.55 1.89 -8.34
C ALA A 298 -45.51 2.55 -9.74
N ASP A 299 -46.44 3.48 -10.00
CA ASP A 299 -46.45 4.27 -11.23
C ASP A 299 -45.19 5.14 -11.39
N TYR A 300 -44.69 5.68 -10.28
CA TYR A 300 -43.46 6.45 -10.27
C TYR A 300 -42.23 5.58 -10.57
N MET A 301 -42.17 4.35 -10.06
CA MET A 301 -41.10 3.39 -10.37
C MET A 301 -41.08 2.99 -11.85
N ILE A 302 -42.25 2.82 -12.47
CA ILE A 302 -42.37 2.54 -13.91
C ILE A 302 -41.87 3.75 -14.72
N LYS A 303 -42.18 4.98 -14.30
CA LYS A 303 -41.64 6.19 -14.93
C LYS A 303 -40.12 6.30 -14.76
N MET A 304 -39.57 5.89 -13.61
CA MET A 304 -38.13 5.83 -13.40
C MET A 304 -37.42 4.84 -14.33
N SER A 305 -38.03 3.67 -14.61
CA SER A 305 -37.43 2.64 -15.48
C SER A 305 -37.33 3.08 -16.95
N GLN A 306 -38.08 4.11 -17.35
CA GLN A 306 -38.05 4.70 -18.68
C GLN A 306 -37.16 5.96 -18.76
N GLY A 307 -36.62 6.42 -17.62
CA GLY A 307 -35.85 7.66 -17.50
C GLY A 307 -34.33 7.51 -17.73
N LYS A 308 -33.55 8.41 -17.13
CA LYS A 308 -32.07 8.44 -17.25
C LYS A 308 -31.44 7.16 -16.69
N GLY A 309 -30.29 6.75 -17.24
CA GLY A 309 -29.59 5.50 -16.88
C GLY A 309 -29.46 5.20 -15.38
N GLN A 310 -29.15 6.21 -14.56
CA GLN A 310 -29.03 6.07 -13.10
C GLN A 310 -30.35 5.73 -12.39
N PHE A 311 -31.49 6.22 -12.88
CA PHE A 311 -32.81 5.92 -12.31
C PHE A 311 -33.33 4.57 -12.77
N ARG A 312 -32.94 4.12 -13.96
CA ARG A 312 -33.28 2.79 -14.47
C ARG A 312 -32.67 1.69 -13.62
N LEU A 313 -31.40 1.85 -13.22
CA LEU A 313 -30.72 0.90 -12.33
C LEU A 313 -31.42 0.83 -10.96
N LEU A 314 -31.74 1.98 -10.36
CA LEU A 314 -32.47 2.02 -9.09
C LEU A 314 -33.88 1.38 -9.21
N ALA A 315 -34.58 1.60 -10.32
CA ALA A 315 -35.88 0.99 -10.57
C ALA A 315 -35.79 -0.54 -10.72
N VAL A 316 -34.76 -1.05 -11.39
CA VAL A 316 -34.50 -2.50 -11.51
C VAL A 316 -34.31 -3.15 -10.14
N ASP A 317 -33.71 -2.43 -9.19
CA ASP A 317 -33.48 -2.94 -7.84
C ASP A 317 -34.71 -2.77 -6.92
N LEU A 318 -35.51 -1.71 -7.10
CA LEU A 318 -36.75 -1.48 -6.33
C LEU A 318 -37.90 -2.41 -6.74
N VAL A 319 -38.07 -2.69 -8.04
CA VAL A 319 -39.24 -3.44 -8.58
C VAL A 319 -39.39 -4.84 -7.96
N PRO A 320 -38.35 -5.68 -7.88
CA PRO A 320 -38.46 -7.00 -7.27
C PRO A 320 -38.83 -6.93 -5.78
N VAL A 321 -38.27 -5.97 -5.04
CA VAL A 321 -38.50 -5.79 -3.60
C VAL A 321 -39.91 -5.26 -3.33
N PHE A 322 -40.41 -4.37 -4.19
CA PHE A 322 -41.78 -3.86 -4.10
C PHE A 322 -42.82 -4.95 -4.40
N ILE A 323 -42.65 -5.73 -5.48
CA ILE A 323 -43.57 -6.83 -5.84
C ILE A 323 -43.62 -7.91 -4.76
N THR A 324 -42.47 -8.26 -4.18
CA THR A 324 -42.41 -9.27 -3.11
C THR A 324 -43.02 -8.76 -1.80
N SER A 325 -42.98 -7.44 -1.56
CA SER A 325 -43.59 -6.81 -0.38
C SER A 325 -45.12 -6.70 -0.48
N LEU A 326 -45.69 -6.70 -1.68
CA LEU A 326 -47.15 -6.65 -1.91
C LEU A 326 -47.85 -8.00 -1.67
N ARG A 327 -47.13 -9.07 -1.31
CA ARG A 327 -47.67 -10.43 -1.15
C ARG A 327 -48.17 -10.79 0.25
N VAL A 328 -48.48 -9.82 1.10
CA VAL A 328 -49.20 -10.03 2.36
C VAL A 328 -50.39 -9.09 2.42
N LEU A 329 -51.37 -9.35 1.56
CA LEU A 329 -52.79 -9.01 1.71
C LEU A 329 -53.60 -10.12 1.03
#